data_AF-A0A8H4BF92-F1
#
_entry.id   AF-A0A8H4BF92-F1
#
_cell.length_a   1.000
_cell.length_b   1.000
_cell.length_c   1.000
_cell.angle_alpha   90.00
_cell.angle_beta   90.00
_cell.angle_gamma   90.00
#
_symmetry.space_group_name_H-M   'P 1'
#
loop_
_entity.id
_entity.type
_entity.pdbx_description
1 polymer ?
#
loop_
_entity_poly.entity_id
_entity_poly.type
_entity_poly.pdbx_seq_one_letter_code
_entity_poly.pdbx_strand_id
1 'polypeptide(L)'
;MEATSRCIKNEMGRYQSSPWLTFGARKVLAIQAINNTITLLSTKRVEDNKWAFIEQRSDLIPRGWEDRIYWTKVVELLMKLSSPILRHK
;
A
#
# COMPACT_ATOMS: atom_id res chain seq x y z
N MET A 1 -10.49 -3.64 5.06
CA MET A 1 -10.21 -3.01 3.75
C MET A 1 -11.09 -1.80 3.43
N GLU A 2 -12.12 -1.48 4.23
CA GLU A 2 -12.91 -0.25 3.98
C GLU A 2 -12.09 1.03 4.01
N ALA A 3 -11.11 1.16 4.91
CA ALA A 3 -10.30 2.36 5.04
C ALA A 3 -9.54 2.69 3.74
N THR A 4 -8.88 1.70 3.13
CA THR A 4 -8.16 1.87 1.86
C THR A 4 -9.12 2.15 0.69
N SER A 5 -10.30 1.52 0.69
CA SER A 5 -11.36 1.83 -0.28
C SER A 5 -11.84 3.28 -0.18
N ARG A 6 -12.04 3.80 1.04
CA ARG A 6 -12.42 5.21 1.28
C ARG A 6 -11.32 6.19 0.83
N CYS A 7 -10.05 5.90 1.13
CA CYS A 7 -8.92 6.72 0.67
C CYS A 7 -8.87 6.83 -0.85
N ILE A 8 -9.09 5.70 -1.54
CA ILE A 8 -9.14 5.66 -3.00
C ILE A 8 -10.31 6.46 -3.56
N LYS A 9 -11.52 6.31 -3.00
CA LYS A 9 -12.70 7.07 -3.43
C LYS A 9 -12.49 8.58 -3.26
N ASN A 10 -11.85 8.98 -2.15
CA ASN A 10 -11.50 10.36 -1.89
C ASN A 10 -10.47 10.90 -2.88
N GLU A 11 -9.40 10.14 -3.15
CA GLU A 11 -8.43 10.47 -4.22
C GLU A 11 -9.12 10.58 -5.58
N MET A 12 -9.99 9.63 -5.95
CA MET A 12 -10.73 9.67 -7.21
C MET A 12 -11.60 10.93 -7.35
N GLY A 13 -12.25 11.36 -6.26
CA GLY A 13 -12.99 12.62 -6.22
C GLY A 13 -12.14 13.85 -6.51
N ARG A 14 -10.84 13.81 -6.22
CA ARG A 14 -9.89 14.92 -6.51
C ARG A 14 -9.39 14.94 -7.95
N TYR A 15 -9.40 13.79 -8.63
CA TYR A 15 -8.83 13.62 -9.97
C TYR A 15 -9.88 13.27 -11.03
N GLN A 16 -11.13 13.72 -10.86
CA GLN A 16 -12.24 13.44 -11.80
C GLN A 16 -11.95 13.86 -13.24
N SER A 17 -11.04 14.82 -13.46
CA SER A 17 -10.61 15.31 -14.77
C SER A 17 -9.37 14.59 -15.34
N SER A 18 -8.78 13.63 -14.62
CA SER A 18 -7.59 12.93 -15.10
C SER A 18 -7.96 11.82 -16.10
N PRO A 19 -7.20 11.66 -17.20
CA PRO A 19 -7.40 10.57 -18.14
C PRO A 19 -7.37 9.21 -17.43
N TRP A 20 -8.23 8.31 -17.90
CA TRP A 20 -8.37 6.95 -17.38
C TRP A 20 -7.03 6.23 -17.16
N LEU A 21 -6.12 6.36 -18.14
CA LEU A 21 -4.77 5.79 -18.12
C LEU A 21 -3.93 6.33 -16.96
N THR A 22 -4.04 7.62 -16.66
CA THR A 22 -3.23 8.30 -15.62
C THR A 22 -3.70 7.93 -14.21
N PHE A 23 -5.02 7.80 -14.02
CA PHE A 23 -5.57 7.40 -12.72
C PHE A 23 -5.49 5.88 -12.49
N GLY A 24 -5.65 5.07 -13.54
CA GLY A 24 -5.52 3.61 -13.47
C GLY A 24 -4.11 3.13 -13.06
N ALA A 25 -3.08 3.94 -13.34
CA ALA A 25 -1.72 3.67 -12.89
C ALA A 25 -1.49 3.93 -11.39
N ARG A 26 -2.41 4.65 -10.71
CA ARG A 26 -2.30 4.94 -9.29
C ARG A 26 -2.70 3.73 -8.45
N LYS A 27 -1.96 3.52 -7.38
CA LYS A 27 -2.24 2.51 -6.36
C LYS A 27 -2.14 3.15 -4.98
N VAL A 28 -3.05 2.76 -4.09
CA VAL A 28 -2.94 3.11 -2.68
C VAL A 28 -2.20 1.97 -2.00
N LEU A 29 -1.07 2.32 -1.40
CA LEU A 29 -0.32 1.42 -0.54
C LEU A 29 -0.81 1.59 0.88
N ALA A 30 -0.95 0.47 1.59
CA ALA A 30 -1.32 0.46 3.00
C ALA A 30 -0.51 -0.58 3.76
N ILE A 31 -0.22 -0.27 5.01
CA ILE A 31 0.38 -1.22 5.93
C ILE A 31 -0.72 -1.69 6.88
N GLN A 32 -0.82 -2.99 7.04
CA GLN A 32 -1.68 -3.63 8.02
C GLN A 32 -0.80 -4.42 8.98
N ALA A 33 -0.95 -4.17 10.27
CA ALA A 33 -0.35 -4.99 11.32
C ALA A 33 -1.47 -5.81 11.98
N ILE A 34 -1.36 -7.14 11.93
CA ILE A 34 -2.23 -8.06 12.66
C ILE A 34 -1.35 -9.00 13.46
N ASN A 35 -1.57 -9.08 14.76
CA ASN A 35 -0.73 -9.83 15.69
C ASN A 35 0.75 -9.42 15.55
N ASN A 36 1.56 -10.35 15.05
CA ASN A 36 3.00 -10.19 14.84
C ASN A 36 3.37 -10.04 13.37
N THR A 37 2.40 -9.85 12.49
CA THR A 37 2.66 -9.78 11.05
C THR A 37 2.37 -8.38 10.57
N ILE A 38 3.34 -7.80 9.86
CA ILE A 38 3.18 -6.57 9.10
C ILE A 38 3.04 -6.92 7.62
N THR A 39 1.99 -6.43 6.99
CA THR A 39 1.64 -6.71 5.60
C THR A 39 1.52 -5.42 4.81
N LEU A 40 2.26 -5.31 3.70
CA LEU A 40 2.06 -4.26 2.71
C LEU A 40 1.01 -4.72 1.71
N LEU A 41 -0.07 -3.95 1.66
CA LEU A 41 -1.17 -4.11 0.73
C LEU A 41 -1.06 -3.04 -0.36
N SER A 42 -1.41 -3.42 -1.58
CA SER A 42 -1.62 -2.50 -2.69
C SER A 42 -3.06 -2.62 -3.15
N THR A 43 -3.79 -1.52 -3.10
CA THR A 43 -5.11 -1.43 -3.69
C THR A 43 -5.01 -0.63 -4.99
N LYS A 44 -5.46 -1.22 -6.09
CA LYS A 44 -5.46 -0.58 -7.42
C LYS A 44 -6.78 -0.83 -8.13
N ARG A 45 -7.13 0.05 -9.07
CA ARG A 45 -8.24 -0.20 -9.99
C ARG A 45 -7.80 -1.20 -11.05
N VAL A 46 -8.68 -2.13 -11.42
CA VAL A 46 -8.37 -3.14 -12.47
C VAL A 46 -9.30 -2.98 -13.66
N GLU A 47 -10.58 -2.69 -13.42
CA GLU A 47 -11.58 -2.42 -14.46
C GLU A 47 -12.51 -1.27 -14.01
N ASP A 48 -13.45 -0.90 -14.86
CA ASP A 48 -14.48 0.08 -14.51
C ASP A 48 -15.24 -0.33 -13.25
N ASN A 49 -15.15 0.52 -12.22
CA ASN A 49 -15.62 0.30 -10.85
C ASN A 49 -15.13 -0.96 -10.10
N LYS A 50 -14.17 -1.72 -10.63
CA LYS A 50 -13.59 -2.87 -9.93
C LYS A 50 -12.21 -2.56 -9.35
N TRP A 51 -12.02 -2.99 -8.11
CA TRP A 51 -10.80 -2.79 -7.34
C TRP A 51 -10.20 -4.13 -6.97
N ALA A 52 -8.88 -4.25 -7.12
CA ALA A 52 -8.14 -5.38 -6.58
C ALA A 52 -7.38 -4.93 -5.34
N PHE A 53 -7.45 -5.78 -4.32
CA PHE A 53 -6.63 -5.69 -3.13
C PHE A 53 -5.60 -6.80 -3.22
N ILE A 54 -4.32 -6.41 -3.30
CA ILE A 54 -3.22 -7.35 -3.55
C ILE A 54 -2.25 -7.24 -2.39
N GLU A 55 -2.07 -8.33 -1.66
CA GLU A 55 -0.96 -8.48 -0.73
C GLU A 55 0.35 -8.47 -1.51
N GLN A 56 1.23 -7.51 -1.18
CA GLN A 56 2.53 -7.38 -1.83
C GLN A 56 3.58 -8.20 -1.10
N ARG A 57 3.60 -8.09 0.23
CA ARG A 57 4.57 -8.77 1.10
C ARG A 57 4.12 -8.71 2.55
N SER A 58 4.43 -9.76 3.29
CA SER A 58 4.25 -9.86 4.73
C SER A 58 5.56 -10.25 5.40
N ASP A 59 5.82 -9.72 6.58
CA ASP A 59 6.96 -10.09 7.42
C ASP A 59 6.58 -10.04 8.91
N LEU A 60 7.39 -10.67 9.76
CA LEU A 60 7.18 -10.65 11.21
C LEU A 60 7.69 -9.34 11.83
N ILE A 61 6.93 -8.81 12.77
CA ILE A 61 7.32 -7.70 13.64
C ILE A 61 8.14 -8.27 14.80
N PRO A 62 9.43 -7.91 14.91
CA PRO A 62 10.25 -8.35 16.03
C PRO A 62 9.68 -7.88 17.36
N ARG A 63 9.59 -8.79 18.34
CA ARG A 63 9.18 -8.44 19.72
C ARG A 63 10.29 -8.61 20.77
N GLY A 64 11.33 -9.36 20.42
CA GLY A 64 12.48 -9.62 21.28
C GLY A 64 13.81 -9.29 20.60
N TRP A 65 14.89 -9.34 21.37
CA TRP A 65 16.24 -9.06 20.86
C TRP A 65 16.73 -10.17 19.91
N GLU A 66 16.24 -11.39 20.09
CA GLU A 66 16.46 -12.55 19.22
C GLU A 66 15.99 -12.30 17.78
N ASP A 67 14.87 -11.60 17.61
CA ASP A 67 14.22 -11.35 16.32
C ASP A 67 14.71 -10.07 15.64
N ARG A 68 15.70 -9.37 16.23
CA ARG A 68 16.12 -8.03 15.79
C ARG A 68 16.55 -7.97 14.33
N ILE A 69 17.02 -9.09 13.76
CA ILE A 69 17.41 -9.16 12.36
C ILE A 69 16.23 -8.90 11.41
N TYR A 70 15.00 -9.23 11.81
CA TYR A 70 13.81 -9.01 10.99
C TYR A 70 13.38 -7.53 10.96
N TRP A 71 13.92 -6.67 11.83
CA TRP A 71 13.68 -5.21 11.73
C TRP A 71 14.10 -4.65 10.38
N THR A 72 15.16 -5.20 9.77
CA THR A 72 15.61 -4.78 8.43
C THR A 72 14.51 -4.96 7.39
N LYS A 73 13.74 -6.05 7.46
CA LYS A 73 12.62 -6.32 6.56
C LYS A 73 11.42 -5.42 6.82
N VAL A 74 11.14 -5.12 8.10
CA VAL A 74 10.10 -4.16 8.49
C VAL A 74 10.44 -2.76 7.95
N VAL A 75 11.69 -2.33 8.08
CA VAL A 75 12.18 -1.05 7.53
C VAL A 75 12.11 -1.05 6.00
N GLU A 76 12.49 -2.15 5.32
CA GLU A 76 12.35 -2.28 3.86
C GLU A 76 10.88 -2.11 3.43
N LEU A 77 9.95 -2.72 4.16
CA LEU A 77 8.51 -2.59 3.93
C LEU A 77 8.02 -1.15 4.10
N LEU A 78 8.45 -0.46 5.15
CA LEU A 78 8.14 0.95 5.40
C LEU A 78 8.74 1.88 4.33
N MET A 79 9.96 1.59 3.86
CA MET A 79 10.59 2.35 2.78
C MET A 79 9.85 2.19 1.44
N LYS A 80 9.25 1.02 1.17
CA LYS A 80 8.38 0.84 0.00
C LYS A 80 7.10 1.68 0.09
N LEU A 81 6.64 2.00 1.30
CA LEU A 81 5.51 2.90 1.51
C LEU A 81 5.89 4.37 1.28
N SER A 82 7.11 4.79 1.60
CA SER A 82 7.58 6.18 1.43
C SER A 82 8.14 6.49 0.02
N SER A 83 8.56 5.46 -0.71
CA SER A 83 9.08 5.57 -2.08
C SER A 83 8.11 5.98 -3.21
N PRO A 84 6.76 5.88 -3.13
CA PRO A 84 5.91 6.29 -4.25
C PRO A 84 5.91 7.81 -4.50
N ILE A 85 6.46 8.62 -3.58
CA ILE A 85 6.58 10.09 -3.74
C ILE A 85 7.74 10.48 -4.67
N LEU A 86 8.71 9.59 -4.94
CA LEU A 86 9.91 9.90 -5.74
C LEU A 86 9.84 9.53 -7.23
N ARG A 87 8.68 9.10 -7.75
CA ARG A 87 8.50 8.77 -9.18
C ARG A 87 7.58 9.75 -9.93
N HIS A 88 7.75 11.03 -9.67
CA HIS A 88 7.38 12.09 -10.61
C HIS A 88 8.63 12.77 -11.14
N LYS A 89 9.27 12.13 -12.12
CA LYS A 89 10.11 12.76 -13.14
C LYS A 89 9.83 12.06 -14.46
#